data_AF-A0A442U6J8-F1
#
_entry.id   AF-A0A442U6J8-F1
#
_cell.length_a   1.000
_cell.length_b   1.000
_cell.length_c   1.000
_cell.angle_alpha   90.00
_cell.angle_beta   90.00
_cell.angle_gamma   90.00
#
_symmetry.space_group_name_H-M   'P 1'
#
loop_
_entity.id
_entity.type
_entity.pdbx_description
1 polymer ?
#
loop_
_entity_poly.entity_id
_entity_poly.type
_entity_poly.pdbx_seq_one_letter_code
_entity_poly.pdbx_strand_id
1 'polypeptide(L)' 'MIDLLPKGWSRASLGDLVKPIETTDPSRWDRESFMYVDIGSIDNETKTIRSPKLVMSKAAPSEQGE' A
#
# COMPACT_ATOMS: atom_id res chain seq x y z
N MET A 1 30.54 -13.78 -7.01
CA MET A 1 29.87 -14.88 -7.73
C MET A 1 28.84 -14.24 -8.64
N ILE A 2 28.91 -14.44 -9.95
CA ILE A 2 27.91 -13.89 -10.88
C ILE A 2 26.86 -14.97 -11.01
N ASP A 3 25.73 -14.82 -10.31
CA ASP A 3 24.60 -15.72 -10.47
C ASP A 3 24.12 -15.64 -11.92
N LEU A 4 24.37 -16.72 -12.67
CA LEU A 4 23.87 -16.90 -14.03
C LEU A 4 22.35 -17.06 -13.93
N LEU A 5 21.63 -16.06 -14.44
CA LEU A 5 20.18 -16.13 -14.53
C LEU A 5 19.76 -17.17 -15.61
N PRO A 6 18.63 -17.86 -15.43
CA PRO A 6 18.09 -18.74 -16.47
C PRO A 6 17.89 -18.02 -17.80
N LYS A 7 17.90 -18.78 -18.90
CA LYS A 7 17.65 -18.24 -20.25
C LYS A 7 16.29 -17.52 -20.29
N GLY A 8 16.28 -16.27 -20.75
CA GLY A 8 15.08 -15.44 -20.84
C GLY A 8 14.81 -14.58 -19.60
N TRP A 9 15.63 -14.68 -18.55
CA TRP A 9 15.53 -13.83 -17.36
C TRP A 9 16.49 -12.66 -17.48
N SER A 10 16.04 -11.48 -17.05
CA SER A 10 16.85 -10.27 -16.95
C SER A 10 16.76 -9.69 -15.53
N ARG A 11 17.82 -8.99 -15.12
CA ARG A 11 17.74 -8.15 -13.92
C ARG A 11 16.96 -6.88 -14.26
N ALA A 12 16.08 -6.46 -13.39
CA ALA A 12 15.34 -5.21 -13.48
C ALA A 12 15.11 -4.67 -12.06
N SER A 13 14.92 -3.35 -11.93
CA SER A 13 14.46 -2.79 -10.66
C SER A 13 12.97 -3.03 -10.54
N LEU A 14 12.46 -3.25 -9.33
CA LEU A 14 11.02 -3.43 -9.11
C LEU A 14 10.21 -2.25 -9.66
N GLY A 15 10.73 -1.02 -9.52
CA GLY A 15 10.14 0.20 -10.05
C GLY A 15 9.91 0.18 -11.57
N ASP A 16 10.74 -0.53 -12.33
CA ASP A 16 10.62 -0.65 -13.79
C ASP A 16 9.47 -1.58 -14.21
N LEU A 17 8.96 -2.38 -13.27
CA LEU A 17 8.00 -3.45 -13.51
C LEU A 17 6.61 -3.16 -12.93
N VAL A 18 6.46 -2.07 -12.17
CA VAL A 18 5.21 -1.72 -11.48
C VAL A 18 4.61 -0.46 -12.08
N LYS A 19 3.29 -0.31 -11.92
CA LYS A 19 2.59 0.93 -12.30
C LYS A 19 2.85 2.01 -11.23
N PRO A 20 2.82 3.30 -11.62
CA PRO A 20 2.81 4.39 -10.66
C PRO A 20 1.63 4.26 -9.69
N ILE A 21 1.84 4.72 -8.46
CA ILE A 21 0.77 4.87 -7.47
C ILE A 21 0.28 6.32 -7.44
N GLU A 22 -0.94 6.50 -6.95
CA GLU A 22 -1.50 7.82 -6.67
C GLU A 22 -1.58 8.04 -5.16
N THR A 23 -1.22 9.24 -4.73
CA THR A 23 -1.41 9.72 -3.36
C THR A 23 -2.47 10.80 -3.39
N THR A 24 -3.44 10.72 -2.47
CA THR A 24 -4.55 11.65 -2.41
C THR A 24 -4.89 11.97 -0.96
N ASP A 25 -5.60 13.08 -0.77
CA ASP A 25 -6.05 13.57 0.53
C ASP A 25 -7.52 13.17 0.73
N PRO A 26 -7.80 12.20 1.64
CA PRO A 26 -9.17 11.74 1.87
C PRO A 26 -10.13 12.84 2.29
N SER A 27 -9.66 13.94 2.90
CA SER A 27 -10.51 15.04 3.34
C SER A 27 -11.18 15.80 2.19
N ARG A 28 -10.65 15.66 0.97
CA ARG A 28 -11.17 16.28 -0.26
C ARG A 28 -12.14 15.40 -1.03
N TRP A 29 -12.35 14.17 -0.58
CA TRP A 29 -13.27 13.26 -1.25
C TRP A 29 -14.72 13.62 -0.96
N ASP A 30 -15.58 13.47 -1.97
CA ASP A 30 -17.03 13.54 -1.80
C ASP A 30 -17.57 12.21 -1.26
N ARG A 31 -17.05 11.79 -0.10
CA ARG A 31 -17.52 10.61 0.64
C ARG A 31 -17.32 10.80 2.13
N GLU A 32 -18.21 10.24 2.92
CA GLU A 32 -18.21 10.39 4.39
C GLU A 32 -17.06 9.62 5.05
N SER A 33 -16.80 8.39 4.61
CA SER A 33 -15.83 7.49 5.20
C SER A 33 -15.18 6.56 4.18
N PHE A 34 -14.11 5.89 4.60
CA PHE A 34 -13.40 4.87 3.82
C PHE A 34 -12.79 3.80 4.72
N MET A 35 -12.44 2.66 4.12
CA MET A 35 -11.72 1.59 4.81
C MET A 35 -10.23 1.88 4.77
N TYR A 36 -9.64 2.08 5.94
CA TYR A 36 -8.21 2.26 6.13
C TYR A 36 -7.54 0.92 6.44
N VAL A 37 -6.50 0.61 5.68
CA VAL A 37 -5.70 -0.61 5.82
C VAL A 37 -4.29 -0.18 6.21
N ASP A 38 -3.96 -0.33 7.49
CA ASP A 38 -2.62 -0.10 8.04
C ASP A 38 -1.89 -1.41 8.31
N ILE A 39 -0.64 -1.34 8.78
CA ILE A 39 0.16 -2.52 9.14
C ILE A 39 -0.56 -3.39 10.18
N GLY A 40 -1.29 -2.78 11.12
CA GLY A 40 -2.04 -3.48 12.16
C GLY A 40 -3.28 -4.24 11.65
N SER A 41 -3.74 -3.92 10.44
CA SER A 41 -4.86 -4.63 9.80
C SER A 41 -4.46 -5.90 9.05
N ILE A 42 -3.15 -6.19 8.94
CA ILE A 42 -2.60 -7.34 8.21
C ILE A 42 -2.28 -8.51 9.15
N ASP A 43 -2.77 -9.70 8.81
CA ASP A 43 -2.34 -10.96 9.41
C ASP A 43 -1.04 -11.44 8.73
N ASN A 44 0.05 -11.47 9.48
CA ASN A 44 1.37 -11.78 8.95
C ASN A 44 1.61 -13.26 8.68
N GLU A 45 0.80 -14.16 9.23
CA GLU A 45 0.95 -15.61 9.00
C GLU A 45 0.23 -15.99 7.70
N THR A 46 -1.00 -15.51 7.55
CA THR A 46 -1.86 -15.84 6.40
C THR A 46 -1.70 -14.86 5.23
N LYS A 47 -1.04 -13.71 5.44
CA LYS A 47 -0.90 -12.61 4.47
C LYS A 47 -2.25 -12.09 3.99
N THR A 48 -3.21 -11.98 4.92
CA THR A 48 -4.57 -11.49 4.64
C THR A 48 -4.88 -10.20 5.39
N ILE A 49 -5.88 -9.45 4.92
CA ILE A 49 -6.43 -8.29 5.64
C ILE A 49 -7.48 -8.83 6.63
N ARG A 50 -7.28 -8.64 7.93
CA ARG A 50 -8.16 -9.21 8.97
C ARG A 50 -9.09 -8.18 9.61
N SER A 51 -8.58 -6.99 9.93
CA SER A 51 -9.33 -5.98 10.69
C SER A 51 -9.09 -4.58 10.14
N PRO A 52 -9.59 -4.26 8.93
CA PRO A 52 -9.52 -2.91 8.39
C PRO A 52 -10.41 -1.96 9.20
N LYS A 53 -10.00 -0.70 9.33
CA LYS A 53 -10.70 0.30 10.15
C LYS A 53 -11.59 1.17 9.26
N LEU A 54 -12.84 1.40 9.64
CA LEU A 54 -13.66 2.42 9.02
C LEU A 54 -13.26 3.79 9.59
N VAL A 55 -12.81 4.69 8.71
CA VAL A 55 -12.32 6.02 9.08
C VAL A 55 -13.13 7.09 8.37
N MET A 56 -13.51 8.15 9.10
CA MET A 56 -14.16 9.31 8.50
C MET A 56 -13.17 10.06 7.63
N SER A 57 -13.56 10.43 6.41
CA SER A 57 -12.68 11.09 5.43
C SER A 57 -12.00 12.34 6.00
N LYS A 58 -12.68 13.09 6.86
CA LYS A 58 -12.17 14.30 7.53
C LYS A 58 -11.30 14.04 8.76
N ALA A 59 -11.35 12.83 9.32
CA ALA A 59 -10.58 12.42 10.50
C ALA A 59 -9.48 11.42 10.14
N ALA A 60 -9.13 11.32 8.86
CA ALA A 60 -8.05 10.46 8.41
C ALA A 60 -6.74 10.86 9.09
N PRO A 61 -6.03 9.94 9.75
CA PRO A 61 -4.75 10.25 10.34
C PRO A 61 -3.77 10.65 9.24
N SER A 62 -3.21 11.86 9.33
CA SER A 62 -2.10 12.28 8.48
C SER A 62 -0.81 11.72 9.07
N GLU A 63 -0.11 10.82 8.37
CA GLU A 63 1.17 10.27 8.83
C GLU A 63 2.32 11.31 8.80
N GLN A 64 2.05 12.56 8.39
CA GLN A 64 3.01 13.68 8.40
C GLN A 64 2.69 14.72 9.48
N GLY A 65 2.52 14.27 10.73
CA GLY A 65 2.17 15.16 11.83
C GLY A 65 2.50 14.59 13.21
N GLU A 66 3.79 14.36 13.47
CA GLU A 66 4.48 14.61 14.75
C GLU A 66 5.99 14.80 14.48
#